data_AF-A0A833ME44-F1
#
_entry.id   AF-A0A833ME44-F1
#
_cell.length_a   1.000
_cell.length_b   1.000
_cell.length_c   1.000
_cell.angle_alpha   90.00
_cell.angle_beta   90.00
_cell.angle_gamma   90.00
#
_symmetry.space_group_name_H-M   'P 1'
#
loop_
_entity.id
_entity.type
_entity.pdbx_description
1 polymer ?
#
loop_
_entity_poly.entity_id
_entity_poly.type
_entity_poly.pdbx_seq_one_letter_code
_entity_poly.pdbx_strand_id
1 'polypeptide(L)' 'MTTLQAVIRLKEIKETIENYKIPSDLLVNIQQEFLSLKSQLLSSSFAFEGVIGLIDEVEAKLNKAKIIH' A
#
# COMPACT_ATOMS: atom_id res chain seq x y z
N MET A 1 8.50 3.71 -12.70
CA MET A 1 7.99 4.51 -11.58
C MET A 1 9.16 4.96 -10.72
N THR A 2 9.28 6.25 -10.40
CA THR A 2 10.31 6.76 -9.47
C THR A 2 9.93 6.45 -8.02
N THR A 3 10.88 6.57 -7.08
CA THR A 3 10.59 6.39 -5.65
C THR A 3 9.53 7.35 -5.14
N LEU A 4 9.56 8.62 -5.56
CA LEU A 4 8.55 9.61 -5.19
C LEU A 4 7.15 9.21 -5.69
N GLN A 5 7.05 8.74 -6.93
CA GLN A 5 5.78 8.25 -7.48
C GLN A 5 5.28 7.03 -6.72
N ALA A 6 6.18 6.12 -6.31
CA ALA A 6 5.82 4.96 -5.50
C ALA A 6 5.27 5.38 -4.11
N VAL A 7 5.87 6.38 -3.46
CA VAL A 7 5.36 6.91 -2.18
C VAL A 7 4.00 7.59 -2.36
N ILE A 8 3.81 8.39 -3.42
CA ILE A 8 2.52 9.01 -3.72
C ILE A 8 1.45 7.94 -3.90
N ARG A 9 1.76 6.91 -4.71
CA ARG A 9 0.82 5.82 -4.96
C ARG A 9 0.46 5.04 -3.69
N LEU A 10 1.43 4.85 -2.80
CA LEU A 10 1.20 4.22 -1.50
C LEU A 10 0.19 5.02 -0.63
N LYS A 11 0.24 6.35 -0.69
CA LYS A 11 -0.74 7.22 -0.01
C LYS A 11 -2.13 7.12 -0.62
N GLU A 12 -2.23 7.09 -1.95
CA GLU A 12 -3.52 6.92 -2.64
C GLU A 12 -4.17 5.57 -2.31
N ILE A 13 -3.36 4.50 -2.24
CA ILE A 13 -3.83 3.18 -1.79
C ILE A 13 -4.39 3.26 -0.38
N LYS A 14 -3.66 3.91 0.55
CA LYS A 14 -4.14 4.13 1.93
C LYS A 14 -5.51 4.83 1.95
N GLU A 15 -5.64 5.96 1.25
CA GLU A 15 -6.90 6.72 1.18
C GLU A 15 -8.04 5.90 0.57
N THR A 16 -7.73 5.08 -0.44
CA THR A 16 -8.73 4.21 -1.08
C THR A 16 -9.28 3.18 -0.08
N ILE A 17 -8.42 2.59 0.74
CA ILE A 17 -8.82 1.60 1.76
C ILE A 17 -9.55 2.26 2.93
N GLU A 18 -9.23 3.51 3.26
CA GLU A 18 -9.88 4.24 4.36
C GLU A 18 -11.28 4.74 4.00
N ASN A 19 -11.47 5.20 2.77
CA ASN A 19 -12.69 5.94 2.40
C ASN A 19 -13.72 5.09 1.64
N TYR A 20 -13.35 3.94 1.10
CA TYR A 20 -14.22 3.17 0.20
C TYR A 20 -14.45 1.74 0.69
N LYS A 21 -15.68 1.25 0.50
CA LYS A 21 -15.94 -0.20 0.50
C LYS A 21 -15.36 -0.78 -0.79
N ILE A 22 -14.15 -1.33 -0.68
CA ILE A 22 -13.43 -1.90 -1.82
C ILE A 22 -14.07 -3.26 -2.18
N PRO A 23 -14.52 -3.47 -3.43
CA PRO A 23 -14.93 -4.78 -3.91
C PRO A 23 -13.80 -5.79 -3.82
N SER A 24 -14.09 -7.07 -3.58
CA SER A 24 -13.07 -8.13 -3.42
C SER A 24 -12.06 -8.17 -4.56
N ASP A 25 -12.52 -8.01 -5.80
CA ASP A 25 -11.67 -8.07 -6.99
C ASP A 25 -10.70 -6.89 -7.06
N LEU A 26 -11.17 -5.70 -6.65
CA LEU A 26 -10.33 -4.51 -6.57
C LEU A 26 -9.34 -4.59 -5.40
N LEU A 27 -9.73 -5.22 -4.29
CA LEU A 27 -8.84 -5.44 -3.15
C LEU A 27 -7.66 -6.34 -3.52
N VAL A 28 -7.90 -7.40 -4.31
CA VAL A 28 -6.83 -8.28 -4.81
C VAL A 28 -5.85 -7.49 -5.68
N ASN A 29 -6.35 -6.64 -6.59
CA ASN A 29 -5.50 -5.80 -7.44
C ASN A 29 -4.66 -4.81 -6.61
N ILE A 30 -5.29 -4.14 -5.63
CA ILE A 30 -4.60 -3.21 -4.74
C ILE A 30 -3.55 -3.94 -3.89
N GLN A 31 -3.80 -5.17 -3.44
CA GLN A 31 -2.82 -5.96 -2.71
C GLN A 31 -1.59 -6.29 -3.57
N GLN A 32 -1.81 -6.71 -4.83
CA GLN A 32 -0.70 -7.00 -5.75
C GLN A 32 0.12 -5.74 -6.07
N GLU A 33 -0.56 -4.62 -6.27
CA GLU A 33 0.08 -3.32 -6.48
C GLU A 33 0.90 -2.89 -5.25
N PHE A 34 0.32 -3.03 -4.05
CA PHE A 34 1.00 -2.74 -2.79
C PHE A 34 2.25 -3.60 -2.60
N LEU A 35 2.20 -4.91 -2.88
CA LEU A 35 3.36 -5.79 -2.75
C LEU A 35 4.51 -5.36 -3.69
N SER A 36 4.16 -4.94 -4.91
CA SER A 36 5.14 -4.41 -5.87
C SER A 36 5.78 -3.12 -5.36
N LEU A 37 4.96 -2.20 -4.84
CA LEU A 37 5.42 -0.94 -4.24
C LEU A 37 6.30 -1.16 -3.00
N LYS A 38 5.89 -2.07 -2.11
CA LYS A 38 6.63 -2.44 -0.90
C LYS A 38 8.03 -2.95 -1.26
N SER A 39 8.11 -3.87 -2.22
CA SER A 39 9.39 -4.41 -2.69
C SER A 39 10.29 -3.32 -3.31
N GLN A 40 9.72 -2.46 -4.16
CA GLN A 40 10.46 -1.35 -4.77
C GLN A 40 10.98 -0.34 -3.74
N LEU A 41 10.14 0.03 -2.77
CA LEU A 41 10.48 1.04 -1.76
C LEU A 41 11.51 0.50 -0.76
N LEU A 42 11.36 -0.74 -0.30
CA LEU A 42 12.29 -1.37 0.65
C LEU A 42 13.66 -1.68 0.02
N SER A 43 13.71 -1.94 -1.30
CA SER A 43 14.96 -2.14 -2.03
C SER A 43 15.65 -0.83 -2.42
N SER A 44 14.99 0.31 -2.26
CA SER A 44 15.56 1.62 -2.55
C SER A 44 16.41 2.12 -1.36
N SER A 45 17.55 2.73 -1.65
CA SER A 45 18.38 3.44 -0.67
C SER A 45 17.70 4.64 0.00
N PHE A 46 16.46 4.95 -0.42
CA PHE A 46 15.58 6.00 0.07
C PHE A 46 14.58 5.49 1.12
N ALA A 47 14.64 4.22 1.54
CA ALA A 47 13.80 3.68 2.59
C ALA A 47 14.19 4.25 3.98
N PHE A 48 13.72 5.45 4.28
CA PHE A 48 13.81 6.04 5.62
C PHE A 48 12.54 5.74 6.43
N GLU A 49 12.63 5.88 7.76
CA GLU A 49 11.59 5.48 8.73
C GLU A 49 10.17 5.90 8.34
N GLY A 50 9.97 7.10 7.79
CA GLY A 50 8.65 7.57 7.36
C GLY A 50 8.03 6.76 6.22
N VAL A 51 8.84 6.24 5.29
CA VAL A 51 8.36 5.36 4.20
C VAL A 51 8.04 3.97 4.75
N ILE A 52 8.88 3.46 5.64
CA ILE A 52 8.66 2.15 6.30
C ILE A 52 7.36 2.19 7.11
N GLY A 53 7.16 3.24 7.92
CA GLY A 53 5.92 3.42 8.68
C GLY A 53 4.68 3.51 7.79
N LEU A 54 4.77 4.18 6.64
CA LEU A 54 3.66 4.24 5.68
C LEU A 54 3.36 2.86 5.07
N ILE A 55 4.39 2.06 4.76
CA ILE A 55 4.22 0.68 4.28
C ILE A 55 3.49 -0.17 5.32
N ASP A 56 3.93 -0.10 6.59
CA ASP A 56 3.34 -0.87 7.67
C ASP A 56 1.88 -0.49 7.94
N GLU A 57 1.57 0.81 7.90
CA GLU A 57 0.19 1.30 8.03
C GLU A 57 -0.74 0.78 6.91
N VAL A 58 -0.27 0.82 5.66
CA VAL A 58 -1.04 0.34 4.51
C VAL A 58 -1.24 -1.17 4.59
N GLU A 59 -0.19 -1.92 4.95
CA GLU A 59 -0.26 -3.37 5.14
C GLU A 59 -1.27 -3.77 6.22
N ALA A 60 -1.23 -3.10 7.36
CA ALA A 60 -2.17 -3.34 8.46
C ALA A 60 -3.63 -3.09 8.02
N LYS A 61 -3.88 -2.06 7.20
CA LYS A 61 -5.22 -1.77 6.67
C LYS A 61 -5.68 -2.80 5.65
N LEU A 62 -4.81 -3.21 4.73
CA LEU A 62 -5.12 -4.26 3.75
C LEU A 62 -5.45 -5.59 4.41
N ASN A 63 -4.71 -5.96 5.47
CA ASN A 63 -4.97 -7.18 6.23
C ASN A 63 -6.32 -7.14 6.94
N LYS A 64 -6.71 -5.99 7.52
CA LYS A 64 -8.04 -5.82 8.12
C LYS A 64 -9.16 -5.89 7.08
N ALA A 65 -8.96 -5.30 5.90
CA ALA A 65 -9.93 -5.36 4.80
C ALA A 65 -10.17 -6.79 4.29
N LYS A 66 -9.18 -7.69 4.43
CA LYS A 66 -9.25 -9.09 4.02
C LYS A 66 -10.13 -9.99 4.91
N ILE A 67 -10.49 -9.53 6.12
CA ILE A 67 -11.19 -10.34 7.14
C ILE A 67 -12.72 -10.31 6.99
N ILE A 68 -13.27 -9.53 6.04
CA ILE A 68 -14.73 -9.50 5.80
C ILE A 68 -15.09 -10.66 4.84
N HIS A 69 -15.21 -11.87 5.37
CA HIS A 69 -15.87 -13.01 4.73
C HIS A 69 -17.12 -13.39 5.51
#